data_AF-A0A4R5JYZ6-F1
#
_entry.id   AF-A0A4R5JYZ6-F1
#
_cell.length_a   1.000
_cell.length_b   1.000
_cell.length_c   1.000
_cell.angle_alpha   90.00
_cell.angle_beta   90.00
_cell.angle_gamma   90.00
#
_symmetry.space_group_name_H-M   'P 1'
#
loop_
_entity.id
_entity.type
_entity.pdbx_description
1 polymer ?
#
loop_
_entity_poly.entity_id
_entity_poly.type
_entity_poly.pdbx_seq_one_letter_code
_entity_poly.pdbx_strand_id
1 'polypeptide(L)' 'MKPLTVRIAERVAATYPPSSPATNLAKFILLREDILQAIEGGWSLLGIWTTLHDEGSIDFGYQAFRRYAKRLLPVHCGVQ' A
#
# COMPACT_ATOMS: atom_id res chain seq x y z
N MET A 1 -12.11 1.97 16.74
CA MET A 1 -12.22 0.53 16.42
C MET A 1 -11.54 0.28 15.09
N LYS A 2 -10.73 -0.77 14.94
CA LYS A 2 -10.03 -1.08 13.68
C LYS A 2 -11.04 -1.51 12.59
N PRO A 3 -11.00 -0.94 11.38
CA PRO A 3 -11.96 -1.28 10.32
C PRO A 3 -11.77 -2.72 9.82
N LEU A 4 -12.84 -3.32 9.29
CA LEU A 4 -12.84 -4.71 8.82
C LEU A 4 -11.79 -4.96 7.72
N THR A 5 -11.56 -3.98 6.84
CA THR A 5 -10.54 -4.08 5.78
C THR A 5 -9.14 -4.31 6.33
N VAL A 6 -8.77 -3.59 7.40
CA VAL A 6 -7.45 -3.74 8.05
C VAL A 6 -7.38 -5.09 8.75
N ARG A 7 -8.44 -5.51 9.47
CA ARG A 7 -8.47 -6.83 10.11
C ARG A 7 -8.34 -7.99 9.12
N ILE A 8 -8.94 -7.88 7.93
CA ILE A 8 -8.78 -8.86 6.85
C ILE A 8 -7.35 -8.85 6.34
N ALA A 9 -6.76 -7.67 6.12
CA ALA A 9 -5.38 -7.53 5.68
C ALA A 9 -4.39 -8.17 6.68
N GLU A 10 -4.56 -7.91 7.98
CA GLU A 10 -3.76 -8.54 9.04
C GLU A 10 -3.83 -10.07 8.98
N ARG A 11 -5.05 -10.61 8.85
CA ARG A 11 -5.23 -12.07 8.73
C ARG A 11 -4.54 -12.62 7.49
N VAL A 12 -4.70 -11.97 6.33
CA VAL A 12 -4.10 -12.43 5.08
C VAL A 12 -2.57 -12.38 5.16
N ALA A 13 -2.00 -11.27 5.65
CA ALA A 13 -0.55 -11.13 5.82
C ALA A 13 0.05 -12.20 6.74
N ALA A 14 -0.72 -12.68 7.73
CA ALA A 14 -0.29 -13.72 8.66
C ALA A 14 -0.47 -15.15 8.13
N THR A 15 -1.47 -15.42 7.26
CA THR A 15 -1.83 -16.81 6.90
C THR A 15 -1.59 -17.19 5.44
N TYR A 16 -1.30 -16.23 4.54
CA TYR A 16 -1.10 -16.51 3.12
C TYR A 16 0.40 -16.58 2.77
N PRO A 17 0.79 -17.23 1.66
CA PRO A 17 2.17 -17.23 1.21
C PRO A 17 2.69 -15.80 0.99
N PRO A 18 3.95 -15.49 1.37
CA PRO A 18 4.48 -14.13 1.38
C PRO A 18 4.42 -13.46 0.01
N SER A 19 4.70 -14.20 -1.06
CA SER A 19 4.72 -13.69 -2.44
C SER A 19 3.35 -13.73 -3.14
N SER A 20 2.26 -14.04 -2.43
CA SER A 20 0.93 -14.13 -3.04
C SER A 20 0.36 -12.73 -3.37
N PRO A 21 -0.41 -12.57 -4.45
CA PRO A 21 -1.07 -11.30 -4.77
C PRO A 21 -2.00 -10.78 -3.66
N ALA A 22 -2.55 -11.69 -2.83
CA ALA A 22 -3.38 -11.34 -1.68
C ALA A 22 -2.55 -10.75 -0.54
N THR A 23 -1.37 -11.32 -0.27
CA THR A 23 -0.43 -10.81 0.72
C THR A 23 0.10 -9.43 0.33
N ASN A 24 0.44 -9.23 -0.94
CA ASN A 24 0.88 -7.92 -1.45
C ASN A 24 -0.19 -6.84 -1.28
N LEU A 25 -1.46 -7.19 -1.59
CA LEU A 25 -2.60 -6.32 -1.35
C LEU A 25 -2.77 -6.01 0.15
N ALA A 26 -2.63 -7.02 1.01
CA ALA A 26 -2.75 -6.85 2.45
C ALA A 26 -1.67 -5.89 2.99
N LYS A 27 -0.40 -6.08 2.61
CA LYS A 27 0.70 -5.17 2.97
C LYS A 27 0.42 -3.74 2.51
N PHE A 28 -0.07 -3.56 1.29
CA PHE A 28 -0.47 -2.24 0.79
C PHE A 28 -1.60 -1.60 1.63
N ILE A 29 -2.63 -2.38 2.01
CA ILE A 29 -3.73 -1.87 2.84
C ILE A 29 -3.24 -1.45 4.22
N LEU A 30 -2.31 -2.21 4.82
CA LEU A 30 -1.75 -1.90 6.14
C LEU A 30 -0.91 -0.61 6.12
N LEU A 31 -0.23 -0.33 5.00
CA LEU A 31 0.58 0.89 4.81
C LEU A 31 -0.20 2.05 4.19
N ARG A 32 -1.51 1.88 3.94
CA ARG A 32 -2.31 2.83 3.14
C ARG A 32 -2.32 4.24 3.73
N GLU A 33 -2.43 4.36 5.05
CA GLU A 33 -2.47 5.67 5.72
C GLU A 33 -1.13 6.40 5.63
N ASP A 34 -0.01 5.69 5.77
CA ASP A 34 1.34 6.27 5.61
C ASP A 34 1.60 6.67 4.16
N ILE A 35 1.18 5.84 3.20
CA ILE A 35 1.27 6.15 1.76
C ILE A 35 0.45 7.41 1.43
N LEU A 36 -0.73 7.58 2.01
CA LEU A 36 -1.56 8.78 1.81
C LEU A 36 -0.89 10.03 2.36
N GLN A 37 -0.36 9.97 3.59
CA GLN A 37 0.36 11.10 4.19
C GLN A 37 1.60 11.49 3.37
N ALA A 38 2.33 10.52 2.81
CA ALA A 38 3.45 10.81 1.94
C ALA A 38 3.02 11.48 0.62
N ILE A 39 1.89 11.07 0.05
CA ILE A 39 1.32 11.72 -1.14
C ILE A 39 0.89 13.16 -0.82
N GLU A 40 0.23 13.39 0.31
CA GLU A 40 -0.14 14.72 0.79
C GLU A 40 1.09 15.60 1.05
N GLY A 41 2.20 14.99 1.47
CA GLY A 41 3.52 15.64 1.58
C GLY A 41 4.22 15.90 0.25
N GLY A 42 3.63 15.54 -0.89
CA GLY A 42 4.17 15.80 -2.23
C GLY A 42 5.16 14.75 -2.76
N TRP A 43 5.29 13.61 -2.08
CA TRP A 43 6.20 12.55 -2.53
C TRP A 43 5.66 11.77 -3.72
N SER A 44 6.53 11.44 -4.67
CA SER A 44 6.16 10.61 -5.82
C SER A 44 5.87 9.16 -5.40
N LEU A 45 4.99 8.47 -6.12
CA LEU A 45 4.72 7.03 -5.90
C LEU A 45 5.99 6.18 -6.01
N LEU A 46 6.93 6.56 -6.88
CA LEU A 46 8.21 5.86 -7.01
C LEU A 46 9.05 6.03 -5.76
N GLY A 47 9.18 7.26 -5.24
CA GLY A 47 9.93 7.53 -4.01
C GLY A 47 9.34 6.78 -2.82
N ILE A 48 8.02 6.81 -2.65
CA ILE A 48 7.33 6.07 -1.59
C ILE A 48 7.59 4.56 -1.71
N TRP A 49 7.44 4.01 -2.92
CA TRP A 49 7.70 2.60 -3.15
C TRP A 49 9.16 2.22 -2.84
N THR A 50 10.12 3.03 -3.30
CA THR A 50 11.55 2.80 -3.06
C THR A 50 11.83 2.77 -1.56
N THR A 51 11.36 3.76 -0.79
CA THR A 51 11.55 3.80 0.66
C THR A 51 10.97 2.56 1.33
N LEU A 52 9.71 2.21 1.05
CA LEU A 52 9.06 1.05 1.66
C LEU A 52 9.72 -0.28 1.27
N HIS A 53 10.27 -0.37 0.06
CA HIS A 53 10.95 -1.55 -0.43
C HIS A 53 12.35 -1.68 0.19
N ASP A 54 13.10 -0.59 0.29
CA ASP A 54 14.44 -0.56 0.90
C ASP A 54 14.37 -0.85 2.42
N GLU A 55 13.31 -0.43 3.09
CA GLU A 55 13.02 -0.77 4.50
C GLU A 55 12.54 -2.22 4.70
N GLY A 56 12.19 -2.93 3.63
CA GLY A 56 11.60 -4.27 3.71
C GLY A 56 10.12 -4.30 4.15
N SER A 57 9.47 -3.14 4.25
CA SER A 57 8.03 -3.02 4.54
C SER A 57 7.17 -3.66 3.45
N ILE A 58 7.67 -3.67 2.20
CA ILE A 58 7.11 -4.43 1.08
C ILE A 58 8.22 -5.12 0.28
N ASP A 59 7.90 -6.25 -0.34
CA ASP A 59 8.82 -7.06 -1.16
C ASP A 59 8.38 -7.18 -2.63
N PHE A 60 7.27 -6.52 -3.00
CA PHE A 60 6.72 -6.59 -4.34
C PHE A 60 7.14 -5.39 -5.20
N GLY A 61 7.28 -5.65 -6.50
CA GLY A 61 7.77 -4.66 -7.46
C GLY A 61 6.84 -3.46 -7.68
N TYR A 62 7.44 -2.37 -8.18
CA TYR A 62 6.78 -1.09 -8.40
C TYR A 62 5.49 -1.16 -9.25
N GLN A 63 5.44 -2.06 -10.24
CA GLN A 63 4.24 -2.23 -11.07
C GLN A 63 3.01 -2.67 -10.27
N ALA A 64 3.19 -3.60 -9.32
CA ALA A 64 2.12 -4.04 -8.44
C ALA A 64 1.70 -2.92 -7.50
N PHE A 65 2.67 -2.19 -6.93
CA PHE A 65 2.42 -1.01 -6.10
C PHE A 65 1.55 0.03 -6.81
N ARG A 66 1.92 0.43 -8.04
CA ARG A 66 1.13 1.38 -8.84
C ARG A 66 -0.29 0.89 -9.10
N ARG A 67 -0.47 -0.42 -9.35
CA ARG A 67 -1.80 -1.02 -9.56
C ARG A 67 -2.67 -0.89 -8.32
N TYR A 68 -2.13 -1.12 -7.14
CA TYR A 68 -2.85 -0.95 -5.88
C TYR A 68 -3.13 0.52 -5.59
N ALA A 69 -2.14 1.40 -5.78
CA ALA A 69 -2.29 2.84 -5.63
C ALA A 69 -3.45 3.38 -6.47
N LYS A 70 -3.49 3.03 -7.77
CA LYS A 70 -4.57 3.42 -8.68
C LYS A 70 -5.96 2.91 -8.24
N ARG A 71 -6.03 1.78 -7.54
CA ARG A 71 -7.29 1.13 -7.15
C ARG A 71 -7.80 1.58 -5.77
N LEU A 72 -6.92 1.89 -4.84
CA LEU A 72 -7.23 1.98 -3.40
C LEU A 72 -7.00 3.36 -2.80
N LEU A 73 -6.27 4.22 -3.50
CA LEU A 73 -6.11 5.60 -3.11
C LEU A 73 -7.25 6.41 -3.75
N PRO A 74 -7.80 7.39 -3.03
CA PRO A 74 -8.76 8.29 -3.62
C PRO A 74 -8.09 8.96 -4.81
N VAL A 75 -8.79 8.98 -5.95
CA VAL A 75 -8.44 9.92 -7.00
C VAL A 75 -8.74 11.28 -6.39
N HIS A 76 -7.72 12.05 -6.03
CA HIS A 76 -7.90 13.47 -5.79
C HIS A 76 -8.32 14.10 -7.11
N CYS A 77 -9.61 14.02 -7.42
CA CYS A 77 -10.23 14.74 -8.51
C CYS A 77 -10.46 16.15 -7.97
N GLY A 78 -9.49 17.04 -8.16
CA GLY A 78 -9.75 18.46 -8.03
C GLY A 78 -8.53 19.32 -7.68
N VAL A 79 -8.10 20.08 -8.68
CA VAL A 79 -7.92 21.55 -8.68
C VAL A 79 -6.99 22.17 -7.63
N GLN A 80 -5.96 22.85 -8.17
CA GLN A 80 -5.12 23.87 -7.51
C GLN A 80 -5.92 25.06 -6.99
#